data_AF-X1QDW4-F1
#
_entry.id   AF-X1QDW4-F1
#
_cell.length_a   1.000
_cell.length_b   1.000
_cell.length_c   1.000
_cell.angle_alpha   90.00
_cell.angle_beta   90.00
_cell.angle_gamma   90.00
#
_symmetry.space_group_name_H-M   'P 1'
#
loop_
_entity.id
_entity.type
_entity.pdbx_description
1 polymer ?
#
loop_
_entity_poly.entity_id
_entity_poly.type
_entity_poly.pdbx_seq_one_letter_code
_entity_poly.pdbx_strand_id
1 'polypeptide(L)' 'AYQSLKSSLAGADVVIEPQVASIGYFDFHRARECILQGELAAQNLIPEIKRLLEA' A
#
# COMPACT_ATOMS: atom_id res chain seq x y z
N ALA A 1 -11.30 -13.81 5.53
CA ALA A 1 -9.99 -13.31 5.05
C ALA A 1 -9.98 -11.77 4.96
N TYR A 2 -10.76 -11.14 4.08
CA TYR A 2 -10.74 -9.67 3.89
C TYR A 2 -11.15 -8.85 5.14
N GLN A 3 -12.12 -9.33 5.92
CA GLN A 3 -12.54 -8.65 7.17
C GLN A 3 -11.44 -8.64 8.23
N SER A 4 -10.69 -9.75 8.38
CA SER A 4 -9.57 -9.85 9.32
C SER A 4 -8.42 -8.91 8.95
N LEU A 5 -8.20 -8.67 7.65
CA LEU A 5 -7.21 -7.70 7.16
C LEU A 5 -7.62 -6.27 7.53
N LYS A 6 -8.88 -5.89 7.31
CA LYS A 6 -9.36 -4.55 7.71
C LYS A 6 -9.21 -4.30 9.21
N SER A 7 -9.52 -5.28 10.05
CA SER A 7 -9.31 -5.13 11.49
C SER A 7 -7.83 -5.01 11.86
N SER A 8 -6.91 -5.66 11.14
CA SER A 8 -5.47 -5.53 11.42
C SER A 8 -4.90 -4.16 11.04
N LEU A 9 -5.59 -3.39 10.20
CA LEU A 9 -5.21 -2.03 9.85
C LEU A 9 -5.76 -1.00 10.85
N ALA A 10 -6.62 -1.41 11.79
CA ALA A 10 -7.16 -0.52 12.80
C ALA A 10 -6.03 -0.01 13.71
N GLY A 11 -5.88 1.32 13.80
CA GLY A 11 -4.85 1.97 14.60
C GLY A 11 -3.55 2.28 13.86
N ALA A 12 -3.43 1.95 12.57
CA ALA A 12 -2.34 2.46 11.76
C ALA A 12 -2.50 3.96 11.50
N ASP A 13 -1.43 4.74 11.68
CA ASP A 13 -1.44 6.18 11.38
C ASP A 13 -1.57 6.46 9.88
N VAL A 14 -0.94 5.60 9.06
CA VAL A 14 -0.99 5.66 7.59
C VAL A 14 -1.07 4.24 7.04
N VAL A 15 -1.98 4.04 6.07
CA VAL A 15 -2.09 2.77 5.31
C VAL A 15 -1.67 3.04 3.87
N ILE A 16 -0.71 2.26 3.35
CA ILE A 16 -0.27 2.32 1.96
C ILE A 16 -1.00 1.24 1.17
N GLU A 17 -1.80 1.63 0.17
CA GLU A 17 -2.62 0.71 -0.65
C GLU A 17 -2.21 0.76 -2.14
N PRO A 18 -1.29 -0.12 -2.59
CA PRO A 18 -0.89 -0.20 -3.99
C PRO A 18 -2.03 -0.68 -4.92
N GLN A 19 -2.11 -0.12 -6.13
CA GLN A 19 -3.12 -0.48 -7.12
C GLN A 19 -2.75 -1.76 -7.89
N VAL A 20 -2.90 -2.92 -7.25
CA VAL A 20 -2.54 -4.23 -7.82
C VAL A 20 -3.74 -5.16 -8.05
N ALA A 21 -4.98 -4.66 -7.92
CA ALA A 21 -6.19 -5.47 -8.05
C ALA A 21 -6.35 -6.15 -9.43
N SER A 22 -5.69 -5.61 -10.46
CA SER A 22 -5.67 -6.18 -11.81
C SER A 22 -4.57 -7.25 -12.01
N ILE A 23 -3.71 -7.49 -11.01
CA ILE A 23 -2.58 -8.43 -11.07
C ILE A 23 -3.00 -9.72 -10.36
N GLY A 24 -3.04 -10.83 -11.10
CA GLY A 24 -3.40 -12.13 -10.55
C GLY A 24 -2.30 -12.71 -9.65
N TYR A 25 -2.68 -13.59 -8.72
CA TYR A 25 -1.75 -14.23 -7.78
C TYR A 25 -0.59 -14.99 -8.46
N PHE A 26 -0.79 -15.47 -9.70
CA PHE A 26 0.19 -16.22 -10.46
C PHE A 26 0.88 -15.40 -11.59
N ASP A 27 0.62 -14.10 -11.68
CA ASP A 27 1.21 -13.22 -12.70
C ASP A 27 2.65 -12.82 -12.36
N PHE A 28 3.54 -13.79 -12.14
CA PHE A 28 4.92 -13.55 -11.73
C PHE A 28 5.71 -12.67 -12.70
N HIS A 29 5.33 -12.68 -13.98
CA HIS A 29 5.92 -11.83 -15.02
C HIS A 29 5.65 -10.32 -14.80
N ARG A 30 4.64 -9.96 -13.98
CA ARG A 30 4.27 -8.57 -13.65
C ARG A 30 4.89 -8.07 -12.35
N ALA A 31 5.86 -8.79 -11.77
CA ALA A 31 6.50 -8.39 -10.50
C ALA A 31 7.02 -6.93 -10.50
N ARG A 32 7.57 -6.44 -11.62
CA ARG A 32 8.02 -5.05 -11.75
C ARG A 32 6.88 -4.04 -11.62
N GLU A 33 5.69 -4.37 -12.13
CA GLU A 33 4.50 -3.54 -12.00
C GLU A 33 4.04 -3.45 -10.55
N CYS A 34 4.03 -4.57 -9.82
CA CYS A 34 3.74 -4.57 -8.38
C CYS A 34 4.68 -3.64 -7.59
N ILE A 35 5.98 -3.72 -7.88
CA ILE A 35 7.00 -2.88 -7.23
C ILE A 35 6.73 -1.40 -7.51
N LEU A 36 6.47 -1.06 -8.78
CA LEU A 36 6.16 0.32 -9.17
C LEU A 36 4.89 0.83 -8.48
N GLN A 37 3.82 0.04 -8.43
CA GLN A 37 2.59 0.45 -7.75
C GLN A 37 2.80 0.66 -6.24
N GLY A 38 3.66 -0.15 -5.62
CA GLY A 38 4.07 0.03 -4.22
C GLY A 38 4.84 1.34 -4.01
N GLU A 39 5.81 1.61 -4.88
CA GLU A 39 6.60 2.84 -4.85
C GLU A 39 5.71 4.08 -5.01
N LEU A 40 4.83 4.10 -6.01
CA LEU A 40 3.92 5.23 -6.26
C LEU A 40 2.97 5.46 -5.09
N ALA A 41 2.36 4.40 -4.55
CA ALA A 41 1.46 4.49 -3.41
C ALA A 41 2.18 5.05 -2.16
N ALA A 42 3.42 4.61 -1.92
CA ALA A 42 4.23 5.12 -0.83
C ALA A 42 4.61 6.59 -1.03
N GLN A 43 5.10 6.96 -2.23
CA GLN A 43 5.50 8.33 -2.57
C GLN A 43 4.37 9.33 -2.38
N ASN A 44 3.15 8.96 -2.78
CA ASN A 44 1.96 9.81 -2.62
C ASN A 44 1.63 10.10 -1.15
N LEU A 45 2.05 9.24 -0.22
CA LEU A 45 1.79 9.36 1.21
C LEU A 45 2.96 9.95 2.00
N ILE A 46 4.14 10.15 1.37
CA ILE A 46 5.29 10.79 2.02
C ILE A 46 4.92 12.15 2.65
N PRO A 47 4.13 13.05 2.01
CA PRO A 47 3.75 14.31 2.63
C PRO A 47 2.99 14.12 3.95
N GLU A 48 2.05 13.16 3.99
CA GLU A 48 1.26 12.87 5.18
C GLU A 48 2.11 12.25 6.29
N ILE A 49 3.00 11.31 5.93
CA ILE A 49 3.96 10.72 6.88
C ILE A 49 4.83 11.81 7.50
N LYS A 50 5.35 12.74 6.70
CA LYS A 50 6.15 13.87 7.21
C LYS A 50 5.34 14.76 8.16
N ARG A 51 4.09 15.07 7.81
CA ARG A 51 3.17 15.84 8.67
C ARG A 51 2.99 15.18 10.04
N LEU A 52 2.91 13.85 10.09
CA LEU A 52 2.76 13.10 11.35
C LEU A 52 4.04 13.05 12.18
N LEU A 53 5.22 13.03 11.55
CA LEU A 53 6.51 13.04 12.25
C LEU A 53 6.85 14.39 12.88
N GLU A 54 6.27 15.46 12.36
CA GLU A 54 6.47 16.84 12.85
C GLU A 54 5.46 17.26 13.93
N ALA A 55 4.46 16.42 14.23
CA ALA A 55 3.42 16.65 15.23
C ALA A 55 3.80 16.10 16.62
#